data_AF-A0A7V2JYB6-F1
#
_entry.id   AF-A0A7V2JYB6-F1
#
_cell.length_a   1.000
_cell.length_b   1.000
_cell.length_c   1.000
_cell.angle_alpha   90.00
_cell.angle_beta   90.00
_cell.angle_gamma   90.00
#
_symmetry.space_group_name_H-M   'P 1'
#
loop_
_entity.id
_entity.type
_entity.pdbx_description
1 polymer ?
#
loop_
_entity_poly.entity_id
_entity_poly.type
_entity_poly.pdbx_seq_one_letter_code
_entity_poly.pdbx_strand_id
1 'polypeptide(L)' 'MQLLRESLPLLLRGAQTTMVLVSVCLGLGLVLGVLLALSYLYGPRWARPLLVAYDRVFRGFPALVLL' A
#
# COMPACT_ATOMS: atom_id res chain seq x y z
N MET A 1 7.60 31.57 -20.44
CA MET A 1 8.75 30.69 -20.12
C MET A 1 9.23 30.77 -18.66
N GLN A 2 8.92 31.81 -17.88
CA GLN A 2 9.30 31.90 -16.45
C GLN A 2 8.47 30.98 -15.53
N LEU A 3 7.15 30.88 -15.73
CA LEU A 3 6.25 29.98 -14.99
C LEU A 3 6.68 28.51 -15.02
N LEU A 4 7.22 28.02 -16.14
CA LEU A 4 7.67 26.64 -16.25
C LEU A 4 8.92 26.39 -15.41
N ARG A 5 9.83 27.37 -15.31
CA ARG A 5 11.06 27.26 -14.51
C ARG A 5 10.78 27.33 -13.00
N GLU A 6 9.75 28.04 -12.57
CA GLU A 6 9.33 28.09 -11.17
C GLU A 6 8.49 26.90 -10.73
N SER A 7 7.63 26.37 -11.62
CA SER A 7 6.77 25.23 -11.30
C SER A 7 7.49 23.87 -11.40
N LEU A 8 8.52 23.75 -12.24
CA LEU A 8 9.34 22.53 -12.36
C LEU A 8 9.93 22.02 -11.03
N PRO A 9 10.60 22.83 -10.19
CA PRO A 9 11.12 22.37 -8.91
C PRO A 9 10.01 21.94 -7.94
N LEU A 10 8.83 22.56 -8.04
CA LEU A 10 7.68 22.23 -7.21
C LEU A 10 7.07 20.88 -7.61
N LEU A 11 6.95 20.63 -8.92
CA LEU A 11 6.53 19.35 -9.49
C LEU A 11 7.55 18.23 -9.20
N LEU A 12 8.85 18.52 -9.27
CA LEU A 12 9.91 17.56 -8.92
C LEU A 12 9.87 17.18 -7.43
N ARG A 13 9.58 18.14 -6.54
CA ARG A 13 9.32 17.84 -5.12
C ARG A 13 8.10 16.95 -4.95
N GLY A 14 7.00 17.25 -5.65
CA GLY A 14 5.80 16.40 -5.65
C GLY A 14 6.13 14.98 -6.11
N ALA A 15 6.81 14.83 -7.24
CA ALA A 15 7.24 13.54 -7.77
C ALA A 15 8.16 12.78 -6.81
N GLN A 16 9.08 13.48 -6.13
CA GLN A 16 9.93 12.85 -5.12
C GLN A 16 9.12 12.33 -3.93
N THR A 17 8.15 13.13 -3.43
CA THR A 17 7.30 12.69 -2.31
C THR A 17 6.44 11.50 -2.67
N THR A 18 5.87 11.44 -3.88
CA THR A 18 5.10 10.28 -4.34
C THR A 18 6.00 9.05 -4.50
N MET A 19 7.21 9.22 -5.02
CA MET A 19 8.17 8.11 -5.17
C MET A 19 8.51 7.47 -3.81
N VAL A 20 8.77 8.30 -2.79
CA VAL A 20 9.06 7.84 -1.43
C VAL A 20 7.83 7.15 -0.84
N LEU A 21 6.67 7.78 -0.94
CA LEU A 21 5.43 7.26 -0.38
C LEU A 21 5.08 5.90 -1.00
N VAL A 22 5.15 5.78 -2.33
CA VAL A 22 4.91 4.53 -3.06
C VAL A 22 5.92 3.46 -2.64
N SER A 23 7.20 3.81 -2.56
CA SER A 23 8.24 2.84 -2.17
C SER A 23 8.01 2.29 -0.76
N VAL A 24 7.64 3.15 0.20
CA VAL A 24 7.33 2.75 1.58
C VAL A 24 6.05 1.92 1.64
N CYS A 25 4.96 2.36 1.01
CA CYS A 25 3.70 1.64 0.97
C CYS A 25 3.84 0.26 0.33
N LEU A 26 4.58 0.16 -0.79
CA LEU A 26 4.86 -1.12 -1.43
C LEU A 26 5.73 -2.02 -0.56
N GLY A 27 6.78 -1.49 0.07
CA GLY A 27 7.63 -2.24 0.98
C GLY A 27 6.85 -2.82 2.16
N LEU A 28 6.04 -1.99 2.81
CA LEU A 28 5.19 -2.42 3.92
C LEU A 28 4.12 -3.42 3.47
N GLY A 29 3.45 -3.16 2.34
CA GLY A 29 2.46 -4.06 1.76
C GLY A 29 3.05 -5.43 1.40
N LEU A 30 4.29 -5.46 0.91
CA LEU A 30 4.99 -6.71 0.60
C LEU A 30 5.31 -7.49 1.88
N VAL A 31 5.89 -6.85 2.89
CA VAL A 31 6.24 -7.50 4.17
C VAL A 31 4.98 -8.05 4.85
N LEU A 32 3.95 -7.21 4.99
CA LEU A 32 2.69 -7.63 5.61
C LEU A 32 1.98 -8.71 4.78
N GLY A 33 1.98 -8.58 3.45
CA GLY A 33 1.39 -9.57 2.54
C GLY A 33 2.06 -10.93 2.64
N VAL A 34 3.39 -10.98 2.75
CA VAL A 34 4.15 -12.22 2.96
C VAL A 34 3.84 -12.84 4.32
N LEU A 35 3.81 -12.06 5.39
CA LEU A 35 3.45 -12.55 6.73
C LEU A 35 2.02 -13.13 6.76
N LEU A 36 1.08 -12.46 6.08
CA LEU A 36 -0.30 -12.95 5.91
C LEU A 36 -0.34 -14.26 5.11
N ALA A 37 0.40 -14.34 4.00
CA ALA A 37 0.46 -15.55 3.18
C ALA A 37 1.05 -16.74 3.95
N LEU A 38 2.10 -16.51 4.74
CA LEU A 38 2.68 -17.53 5.62
C LEU A 38 1.69 -17.97 6.70
N SER A 39 0.97 -17.02 7.30
CA SER A 39 -0.10 -17.30 8.26
C SER A 39 -1.23 -18.12 7.64
N TYR A 40 -1.49 -17.96 6.34
CA TYR A 40 -2.48 -18.77 5.61
C TYR A 40 -2.04 -20.20 5.34
N LEU A 41 -0.74 -20.40 5.09
CA LEU A 41 -0.17 -21.70 4.72
C LEU A 41 0.12 -22.57 5.95
N TYR A 42 0.66 -21.97 7.00
CA TYR A 42 1.08 -22.68 8.23
C TYR A 42 0.14 -22.47 9.41
N GLY A 43 -0.81 -21.53 9.31
CA GLY A 43 -1.70 -21.20 10.42
C GLY A 43 -2.74 -22.28 10.71
N PRO A 44 -3.20 -22.37 11.96
CA PRO A 44 -4.17 -23.37 12.36
C PRO A 44 -5.54 -23.11 11.69
N ARG A 45 -6.29 -24.19 11.42
CA ARG A 45 -7.54 -24.14 10.63
C ARG A 45 -8.61 -23.19 11.18
N TRP A 46 -8.56 -22.85 12.46
CA TRP A 46 -9.48 -21.91 13.11
C TRP A 46 -9.11 -20.44 12.91
N ALA A 47 -7.85 -20.11 12.58
CA ALA A 47 -7.42 -18.74 12.30
C ALA A 47 -7.73 -18.29 10.86
N ARG A 48 -7.94 -19.26 9.95
CA ARG A 48 -8.31 -19.03 8.54
C ARG A 48 -9.51 -18.09 8.34
N PRO A 49 -10.68 -18.27 8.98
CA PRO A 49 -11.82 -17.38 8.76
C PRO A 49 -11.53 -15.92 9.12
N LEU A 50 -10.71 -15.67 10.16
CA LEU A 50 -10.31 -14.32 10.56
C LEU A 50 -9.41 -13.66 9.51
N LEU A 51 -8.43 -14.42 8.98
CA LEU A 51 -7.55 -13.98 7.89
C LEU A 51 -8.34 -13.74 6.59
N VAL A 52 -9.34 -14.57 6.27
CA VAL A 52 -10.23 -14.39 5.11
C VAL A 52 -11.08 -13.14 5.27
N ALA A 53 -11.61 -12.88 6.45
CA ALA A 53 -12.39 -11.68 6.72
C ALA A 53 -11.52 -10.42 6.56
N TYR A 54 -10.31 -10.43 7.12
CA TYR A 54 -9.33 -9.35 6.93
C TYR A 54 -9.03 -9.10 5.46
N ASP A 55 -8.65 -10.14 4.70
CA ASP A 55 -8.30 -10.00 3.28
C ASP A 55 -9.49 -9.49 2.45
N ARG A 56 -10.70 -10.02 2.69
CA ARG A 56 -11.92 -9.58 2.00
C ARG A 56 -12.32 -8.14 2.31
N VAL A 57 -12.13 -7.69 3.54
CA VAL A 57 -12.40 -6.29 3.91
C VAL A 57 -11.37 -5.40 3.22
N PHE A 58 -10.09 -5.61 3.45
CA PHE A 58 -9.04 -4.71 2.94
C PHE A 58 -8.88 -4.74 1.41
N ARG A 59 -9.15 -5.87 0.73
CA ARG A 59 -9.14 -5.95 -0.74
C ARG A 59 -10.50 -5.69 -1.38
N GLY A 60 -11.59 -5.84 -0.64
CA GLY A 60 -12.95 -5.66 -1.14
C GLY A 60 -13.40 -4.20 -1.15
N PHE A 61 -12.85 -3.36 -0.27
CA PHE A 61 -13.13 -1.92 -0.30
C PHE A 61 -12.22 -1.21 -1.31
N PRO A 62 -12.77 -0.31 -2.16
CA PRO A 62 -11.97 0.54 -3.02
C PRO A 62 -10.97 1.34 -2.16
N ALA A 63 -9.72 1.47 -2.62
CA ALA A 63 -8.69 2.24 -1.90
C ALA A 63 -9.14 3.68 -1.57
N LEU A 64 -10.03 4.25 -2.38
CA LEU A 64 -10.64 5.57 -2.19
C LEU A 64 -11.60 5.68 -0.99
N VAL A 65 -12.11 4.56 -0.45
CA VAL A 65 -12.96 4.55 0.76
C VAL A 65 -12.11 4.44 2.03
N LEU A 66 -10.88 3.94 1.91
CA LEU A 66 -9.94 3.73 3.02
C LEU A 66 -9.01 4.93 3.26
N LEU A 67 -8.89 5.83 2.28
CA LEU A 67 -8.13 7.08 2.33
C LEU A 67 -9.04 8.26 2.61
#